data_AF-A0A518SAQ7-F1
#
_entry.id   AF-A0A518SAQ7-F1
#
_cell.length_a   1.000
_cell.length_b   1.000
_cell.length_c   1.000
_cell.angle_alpha   90.00
_cell.angle_beta   90.00
_cell.angle_gamma   90.00
#
_symmetry.space_group_name_H-M   'P 1'
#
loop_
_entity.id
_entity.type
_entity.pdbx_description
1 polymer ?
#
loop_
_entity_poly.entity_id
_entity_poly.type
_entity_poly.pdbx_seq_one_letter_code
_entity_poly.pdbx_strand_id
1 'polypeptide(L)' 'MGVIDSVREQKSGMMADLVFAVAWVVGVNLLFDLTNGPEWAYYLCMFAGVIAYFGFFTSLEMARAQQ' A
#
# COMPACT_ATOMS: atom_id res chain seq x y z
N MET A 1 -24.16 -21.33 2.07
CA MET A 1 -23.23 -20.19 1.94
C MET A 1 -21.97 -20.56 2.67
N GLY A 2 -20.96 -21.02 1.92
CA GLY A 2 -19.82 -21.75 2.47
C GLY A 2 -18.73 -20.83 2.97
N VAL A 3 -18.09 -21.23 4.06
CA VAL A 3 -16.91 -20.60 4.69
C VAL A 3 -15.78 -20.28 3.70
N ILE A 4 -15.74 -20.97 2.56
CA ILE A 4 -14.79 -20.78 1.46
C ILE A 4 -14.87 -19.40 0.79
N ASP A 5 -16.06 -18.79 0.69
CA ASP A 5 -16.21 -17.47 0.08
C ASP A 5 -15.62 -16.37 0.98
N SER A 6 -15.79 -16.48 2.30
CA SER A 6 -15.26 -15.51 3.27
C SER A 6 -13.73 -15.52 3.37
N VAL A 7 -13.08 -16.67 3.14
CA VAL A 7 -11.61 -16.79 3.16
C VAL A 7 -10.98 -16.15 1.91
N ARG A 8 -11.69 -16.16 0.78
CA ARG A 8 -11.21 -15.54 -0.47
C ARG A 8 -11.32 -14.02 -0.43
N GLU A 9 -12.37 -13.50 0.20
CA GLU A 9 -12.60 -12.06 0.40
C GLU A 9 -11.50 -11.41 1.27
N GLN A 10 -11.04 -12.11 2.32
CA GLN A 10 -9.99 -11.64 3.23
C GLN A 10 -8.57 -11.73 2.64
N LYS A 11 -8.27 -12.76 1.84
CA LYS A 11 -6.94 -12.92 1.22
C LYS A 11 -6.59 -11.80 0.26
N SER A 12 -7.60 -11.19 -0.40
CA SER A 12 -7.39 -10.09 -1.34
C SER A 12 -6.76 -8.86 -0.66
N GLY A 13 -7.22 -8.52 0.55
CA GLY A 13 -6.69 -7.39 1.32
C GLY A 13 -5.20 -7.56 1.64
N MET A 14 -4.82 -8.71 2.22
CA MET A 14 -3.44 -8.99 2.57
C MET A 14 -2.47 -9.01 1.36
N MET A 15 -2.94 -9.46 0.19
CA MET A 15 -2.13 -9.41 -1.03
C MET A 15 -1.99 -7.97 -1.56
N ALA A 16 -3.04 -7.16 -1.47
CA ALA A 16 -2.98 -5.75 -1.85
C ALA A 16 -2.01 -4.97 -0.96
N ASP A 17 -2.04 -5.21 0.36
CA ASP A 17 -1.06 -4.68 1.33
C ASP A 17 0.38 -4.99 0.94
N LEU A 18 0.66 -6.25 0.64
CA LEU A 18 2.01 -6.70 0.31
C LEU A 18 2.49 -6.09 -1.02
N VAL A 19 1.65 -6.09 -2.05
CA VAL A 19 1.98 -5.48 -3.34
C VAL A 19 2.21 -3.98 -3.19
N PHE A 20 1.37 -3.30 -2.42
CA PHE A 20 1.53 -1.86 -2.17
C PHE A 20 2.83 -1.56 -1.43
N ALA A 21 3.11 -2.27 -0.33
CA ALA A 21 4.34 -2.08 0.43
C ALA A 21 5.58 -2.31 -0.45
N VAL A 22 5.61 -3.39 -1.22
CA VAL A 22 6.73 -3.71 -2.12
C VAL A 22 6.86 -2.65 -3.22
N ALA A 23 5.78 -2.34 -3.94
CA ALA A 23 5.82 -1.37 -5.04
C ALA A 23 6.21 0.03 -4.55
N TRP A 24 5.72 0.45 -3.39
CA TRP A 24 6.03 1.74 -2.78
C TRP A 24 7.49 1.83 -2.35
N VAL A 25 7.97 0.85 -1.59
CA VAL A 25 9.36 0.83 -1.12
C VAL A 25 10.32 0.80 -2.30
N VAL A 26 10.06 -0.03 -3.32
CA VAL A 26 10.88 -0.08 -4.52
C VAL A 26 10.83 1.24 -5.29
N GLY A 27 9.66 1.85 -5.45
CA GLY A 27 9.51 3.14 -6.13
C GLY A 27 10.25 4.28 -5.43
N VAL A 28 10.09 4.39 -4.11
CA VAL A 28 10.81 5.39 -3.29
C VAL A 28 12.31 5.12 -3.34
N ASN A 29 12.73 3.87 -3.18
CA ASN A 29 14.15 3.52 -3.21
C ASN A 29 14.79 3.89 -4.56
N LEU A 30 14.17 3.51 -5.68
CA LEU A 30 14.65 3.87 -7.02
C LEU A 30 14.68 5.38 -7.22
N LEU A 31 13.64 6.10 -6.78
CA LEU A 31 13.58 7.56 -6.92
C LEU A 31 14.78 8.22 -6.21
N PHE A 32 15.07 7.82 -4.97
CA PHE A 32 16.18 8.37 -4.19
C PHE A 32 17.55 7.90 -4.66
N ASP A 33 17.67 6.66 -5.12
CA ASP A 33 18.90 6.12 -5.71
C ASP A 33 19.27 6.87 -7.00
N LEU A 34 18.29 7.21 -7.84
CA LEU A 34 18.52 8.01 -9.05
C LEU A 34 18.80 9.49 -8.74
N THR A 35 18.14 10.09 -7.74
CA THR A 35 18.30 11.51 -7.43
C THR A 35 19.43 11.81 -6.44
N ASN A 36 20.08 10.78 -5.85
CA ASN A 36 21.00 10.93 -4.72
C ASN A 36 20.42 11.87 -3.64
N GLY A 37 19.14 11.68 -3.34
CA GLY A 37 18.41 12.54 -2.42
C GLY A 37 18.92 12.40 -0.98
N PRO A 38 18.86 13.48 -0.17
CA PRO A 38 19.32 13.43 1.22
C PRO A 38 18.51 12.44 2.06
N GLU A 39 19.17 11.74 2.99
CA GLU A 39 18.58 10.62 3.76
C GLU A 39 17.32 11.01 4.53
N TRP A 40 17.23 12.23 5.06
CA TRP A 40 16.04 12.69 5.78
C TRP A 40 14.78 12.70 4.89
N ALA A 41 14.91 12.99 3.60
CA ALA A 41 13.79 13.02 2.66
C ALA A 41 13.37 11.59 2.29
N TYR A 42 14.33 10.64 2.21
CA TYR A 42 14.03 9.23 2.03
C TYR A 42 13.17 8.69 3.18
N TYR A 43 13.55 9.00 4.43
CA TYR A 43 12.78 8.59 5.60
C TYR A 43 11.39 9.22 5.64
N LEU A 44 11.23 10.48 5.22
CA LEU A 44 9.93 11.12 5.09
C LEU A 44 9.06 10.47 4.01
N CYS A 45 9.62 10.08 2.86
CA CYS A 45 8.89 9.35 1.81
C CYS A 45 8.49 7.93 2.24
N MET A 46 9.34 7.26 3.02
CA MET A 46 8.99 5.99 3.69
C MET A 46 7.80 6.18 4.64
N PHE A 47 7.83 7.22 5.48
CA PHE A 47 6.72 7.54 6.39
C PHE A 47 5.43 7.92 5.63
N ALA A 48 5.57 8.67 4.53
CA ALA A 48 4.45 9.03 3.67
C ALA A 48 3.76 7.80 3.05
N GLY A 49 4.47 6.68 2.89
CA GLY A 49 3.87 5.41 2.46
C GLY A 49 2.77 4.91 3.41
N VAL A 50 2.94 5.13 4.71
CA VAL A 50 1.91 4.77 5.72
C VAL A 50 0.67 5.65 5.54
N ILE A 51 0.86 6.97 5.38
CA ILE A 51 -0.25 7.90 5.15
C ILE A 51 -0.96 7.59 3.83
N ALA A 52 -0.20 7.32 2.77
CA ALA A 52 -0.72 6.95 1.46
C ALA A 52 -1.54 5.65 1.53
N TYR A 53 -1.07 4.65 2.28
CA TYR A 53 -1.81 3.42 2.53
C TYR A 53 -3.18 3.71 3.17
N PHE A 54 -3.22 4.39 4.32
CA PHE A 54 -4.49 4.70 5.00
C PHE A 54 -5.41 5.59 4.15
N GLY A 55 -4.86 6.55 3.39
CA GLY A 55 -5.61 7.40 2.48
C GLY A 55 -6.21 6.64 1.29
N PHE A 56 -5.49 5.68 0.71
CA PHE A 56 -6.00 4.86 -0.39
C PHE A 56 -6.92 3.73 0.08
N PHE A 57 -6.63 3.10 1.21
CA PHE A 57 -7.44 2.00 1.74
C PHE A 57 -8.80 2.48 2.24
N THR A 58 -8.88 3.66 2.87
CA THR A 58 -10.19 4.27 3.18
C THR A 58 -11.02 4.53 1.91
N SER A 59 -10.37 4.91 0.81
CA SER A 59 -11.03 5.11 -0.49
C SER A 59 -11.45 3.77 -1.14
N LEU A 60 -10.63 2.73 -1.02
CA LEU A 60 -10.93 1.37 -1.52
C LEU A 60 -12.05 0.68 -0.72
N GLU A 61 -12.08 0.84 0.61
CA GLU A 61 -13.20 0.38 1.44
C GLU A 61 -14.50 1.08 1.07
N MET A 62 -14.47 2.40 0.84
CA MET A 62 -15.66 3.15 0.38
C MET A 62 -16.13 2.68 -1.01
N ALA A 63 -15.21 2.38 -1.93
CA ALA A 63 -15.56 1.88 -3.25
C ALA A 63 -16.14 0.45 -3.21
N ARG A 64 -15.62 -0.41 -2.33
CA ARG A 64 -16.11 -1.79 -2.16
C ARG A 64 -17.43 -1.85 -1.37
N ALA A 65 -17.69 -0.88 -0.50
CA ALA A 65 -18.96 -0.74 0.22
C ALA A 65 -20.14 -0.28 -0.68
N GLN A 66 -19.86 0.16 -1.92
CA GLN A 66 -20.89 0.54 -2.90
C GLN A 66 -21.23 -0.56 -3.92
N GLN A 67 -20.56 -1.72 -3.89
CA GLN A 67 -20.91 -2.89 -4.73
C GLN A 67 -21.67 -3.94 -3.93
#